data_AF-A0A958Q8C6-F1
#
_entry.id   AF-A0A958Q8C6-F1
#
_cell.length_a   1.000
_cell.length_b   1.000
_cell.length_c   1.000
_cell.angle_alpha   90.00
_cell.angle_beta   90.00
_cell.angle_gamma   90.00
#
_symmetry.space_group_name_H-M   'P 1'
#
loop_
_entity.id
_entity.type
_entity.pdbx_description
1 polymer ?
#
loop_
_entity_poly.entity_id
_entity_poly.type
_entity_poly.pdbx_seq_one_letter_code
_entity_poly.pdbx_strand_id
1 'polypeptide(L)'
;MDKSSHTVADLYRCRIHLHQFTELPTLLSLSVVVENSGSLPWFCRMSDDFFLGYRVLDAYSKEVLKEGRHKLFAQIVPPGESAQCNFRIQLEELKTVDYLIVVDMVREHAFWFSEVSGQAFELVVGQSG
;
A
#
# COMPACT_ATOMS: atom_id res chain seq x y z
N MET A 1 28.74 -21.99 -12.20
CA MET A 1 27.51 -22.69 -11.77
C MET A 1 26.65 -21.67 -11.06
N ASP A 2 25.43 -21.51 -11.56
CA ASP A 2 24.55 -20.35 -11.47
C ASP A 2 24.18 -19.92 -10.03
N LYS A 3 24.30 -18.62 -9.75
CA LYS A 3 23.83 -17.95 -8.52
C LYS A 3 22.60 -17.12 -8.85
N SER A 4 21.49 -17.77 -9.17
CA SER A 4 20.21 -17.07 -9.41
C SER A 4 19.20 -17.44 -8.33
N SER A 5 19.53 -17.11 -7.08
CA SER A 5 18.55 -17.09 -5.98
C SER A 5 17.80 -15.76 -6.05
N HIS A 6 16.92 -15.59 -7.04
CA HIS A 6 15.97 -14.49 -7.01
C HIS A 6 14.95 -14.81 -5.92
N THR A 7 14.88 -13.97 -4.89
CA THR A 7 13.84 -14.08 -3.89
C THR A 7 12.51 -13.64 -4.49
N VAL A 8 11.36 -14.07 -3.94
CA VAL A 8 10.04 -13.59 -4.35
C VAL A 8 9.98 -12.05 -4.34
N ALA A 9 10.76 -11.42 -3.45
CA ALA A 9 11.02 -9.99 -3.40
C ALA A 9 11.46 -9.40 -4.74
N ASP A 10 12.43 -10.04 -5.40
CA ASP A 10 13.05 -9.51 -6.61
C ASP A 10 12.10 -9.57 -7.79
N LEU A 11 11.21 -10.56 -7.78
CA LEU A 11 10.20 -10.76 -8.81
C LEU A 11 9.09 -9.70 -8.72
N TYR A 12 8.72 -9.32 -7.50
CA TYR A 12 7.58 -8.44 -7.20
C TYR A 12 8.03 -7.32 -6.25
N ARG A 13 8.52 -6.21 -6.82
CA ARG A 13 8.90 -5.01 -6.04
C ARG A 13 8.00 -3.84 -6.39
N CYS A 14 7.41 -3.23 -5.37
CA CYS A 14 6.62 -2.02 -5.48
C CYS A 14 7.38 -0.83 -4.89
N ARG A 15 7.48 0.26 -5.64
CA ARG A 15 7.83 1.57 -5.08
C ARG A 15 6.57 2.41 -5.01
N ILE A 16 6.27 2.94 -3.84
CA ILE A 16 5.08 3.75 -3.60
C ILE A 16 5.51 5.19 -3.35
N HIS A 17 4.97 6.10 -4.15
CA HIS A 17 5.21 7.53 -4.04
C HIS A 17 3.91 8.25 -3.70
N LEU A 18 3.96 9.09 -2.67
CA LEU A 18 2.88 10.03 -2.40
C LEU A 18 2.76 11.02 -3.55
N HIS A 19 1.58 11.08 -4.16
CA HIS A 19 1.27 12.09 -5.18
C HIS A 19 0.58 13.30 -4.54
N GLN A 20 -0.46 13.05 -3.74
CA GLN A 20 -1.17 14.07 -3.00
C GLN A 20 -1.93 13.43 -1.83
N PHE A 21 -2.22 14.21 -0.80
CA PHE A 21 -3.21 13.85 0.20
C PHE A 21 -4.00 15.07 0.64
N THR A 22 -5.18 14.83 1.20
CA THR A 22 -6.03 15.84 1.80
C THR A 22 -6.66 15.26 3.05
N GLU A 23 -6.42 15.90 4.18
CA GLU A 23 -7.02 15.55 5.46
C GLU A 23 -8.20 16.50 5.73
N LEU A 24 -9.37 15.92 5.92
CA LEU A 24 -10.56 16.57 6.47
C LEU A 24 -10.84 15.93 7.84
N PRO A 25 -11.63 16.58 8.74
CA PRO A 25 -11.87 16.06 10.09
C PRO A 25 -12.34 14.61 10.16
N THR A 26 -13.03 14.14 9.13
CA THR A 26 -13.62 12.80 9.08
C THR A 26 -13.12 11.94 7.94
N LEU A 27 -12.29 12.47 7.05
CA LEU A 27 -11.90 11.80 5.82
C LEU A 27 -10.47 12.16 5.41
N LEU A 28 -9.64 11.15 5.24
CA LEU A 28 -8.37 11.26 4.54
C LEU A 28 -8.51 10.77 3.11
N SER A 29 -8.26 11.64 2.14
CA SER A 29 -8.09 11.28 0.74
C SER A 29 -6.60 11.17 0.42
N LEU A 30 -6.16 10.01 -0.05
CA LEU A 30 -4.75 9.72 -0.32
C LEU A 30 -4.59 9.25 -1.77
N SER A 31 -3.72 9.91 -2.53
CA SER A 31 -3.34 9.52 -3.88
C SER A 31 -1.88 9.12 -3.90
N VAL A 32 -1.62 7.90 -4.36
CA VAL A 32 -0.27 7.37 -4.52
C VAL A 32 -0.05 6.94 -5.97
N VAL A 33 1.19 7.07 -6.43
CA VAL A 33 1.67 6.42 -7.64
C VAL A 33 2.50 5.23 -7.21
N VAL A 34 2.21 4.08 -7.79
CA VAL A 34 2.99 2.88 -7.57
C VAL A 34 3.71 2.46 -8.82
N GLU A 35 4.98 2.12 -8.68
CA GLU A 35 5.86 1.70 -9.75
C GLU A 35 6.20 0.22 -9.58
N ASN A 36 6.04 -0.56 -10.65
CA ASN A 36 6.52 -1.92 -10.70
C ASN A 36 8.03 -1.93 -10.93
N SER A 37 8.78 -1.96 -9.84
CA SER A 37 10.24 -2.07 -9.84
C SER A 37 10.73 -3.52 -9.79
N GLY A 38 9.82 -4.49 -9.94
CA GLY A 38 10.11 -5.91 -10.03
C GLY A 38 10.39 -6.37 -11.46
N SER A 39 10.56 -7.68 -11.65
CA SER A 39 10.83 -8.27 -12.97
C SER A 39 9.60 -8.93 -13.62
N LEU A 40 8.48 -9.07 -12.90
CA LEU A 40 7.24 -9.65 -13.41
C LEU A 40 6.10 -8.62 -13.45
N PRO A 41 5.23 -8.68 -14.48
CA PRO A 41 4.04 -7.83 -14.53
C PRO A 41 3.08 -8.14 -13.37
N TRP A 42 2.42 -7.10 -12.86
CA TRP A 42 1.35 -7.25 -11.88
C TRP A 42 0.03 -7.45 -12.59
N PHE A 43 -0.58 -8.62 -12.41
CA PHE A 43 -1.91 -8.93 -12.94
C PHE A 43 -2.99 -8.67 -11.89
N CYS A 44 -4.15 -8.20 -12.38
CA CYS A 44 -5.36 -8.00 -11.60
C CYS A 44 -6.56 -8.69 -12.30
N ARG A 45 -6.83 -9.97 -12.01
CA ARG A 45 -7.90 -10.83 -12.53
C ARG A 45 -8.86 -11.45 -11.48
N MET A 46 -8.98 -10.86 -10.29
CA MET A 46 -9.92 -11.09 -9.18
C MET A 46 -9.75 -12.30 -8.26
N SER A 47 -8.73 -13.18 -8.37
CA SER A 47 -8.63 -14.32 -7.41
C SER A 47 -7.24 -14.73 -6.93
N ASP A 48 -6.17 -14.06 -7.36
CA ASP A 48 -4.78 -14.28 -6.88
C ASP A 48 -3.95 -13.00 -7.02
N ASP A 49 -4.63 -11.87 -6.89
CA ASP A 49 -4.21 -10.61 -7.47
C ASP A 49 -3.28 -9.81 -6.59
N PHE A 50 -2.58 -8.90 -7.26
CA PHE A 50 -1.86 -7.83 -6.61
C PHE A 50 -2.79 -6.63 -6.40
N PHE A 51 -2.80 -6.12 -5.17
CA PHE A 51 -3.55 -4.94 -4.79
C PHE A 51 -2.67 -4.01 -3.98
N LEU A 52 -3.11 -2.77 -3.83
CA LEU A 52 -2.69 -1.97 -2.69
C LEU A 52 -3.71 -2.04 -1.56
N GLY A 53 -3.21 -2.36 -0.38
CA GLY A 53 -3.93 -2.25 0.88
C GLY A 53 -3.39 -1.10 1.71
N TYR A 54 -4.12 -0.77 2.78
CA TYR A 54 -3.62 0.12 3.81
C TYR A 54 -4.02 -0.36 5.19
N ARG A 55 -3.19 -0.06 6.18
CA ARG A 55 -3.48 -0.19 7.61
C ARG A 55 -3.40 1.19 8.26
N VAL A 56 -4.08 1.33 9.40
CA VAL A 56 -3.95 2.51 10.24
C VAL A 56 -3.44 2.07 11.59
N LEU A 57 -2.33 2.66 12.01
CA LEU A 57 -1.76 2.48 13.33
C LEU A 57 -2.00 3.74 14.18
N ASP A 58 -2.20 3.56 15.48
CA ASP A 58 -2.16 4.68 16.42
C ASP A 58 -0.72 5.11 16.75
N ALA A 59 -0.60 6.14 17.59
CA ALA A 59 0.69 6.66 18.07
C ALA A 59 1.57 5.61 18.80
N TYR A 60 1.01 4.49 19.22
CA TYR A 60 1.72 3.38 19.87
C TYR A 60 2.00 2.21 18.92
N SER A 61 1.85 2.43 17.60
CA SER A 61 1.99 1.42 16.56
C SER A 61 0.98 0.27 16.66
N LYS A 62 -0.14 0.48 17.35
CA LYS A 62 -1.21 -0.52 17.42
C LYS A 62 -2.14 -0.33 16.23
N GLU A 63 -2.45 -1.43 15.52
CA GLU A 63 -3.44 -1.43 14.46
C GLU A 63 -4.83 -1.04 15.00
N VAL A 64 -5.32 0.11 14.56
CA VAL A 64 -6.70 0.58 14.80
C VAL A 64 -7.62 0.30 13.61
N LEU A 65 -7.03 0.17 12.41
CA LEU A 65 -7.67 -0.43 11.24
C LEU A 65 -6.71 -1.41 10.58
N LYS A 66 -7.04 -2.69 10.65
CA LYS A 66 -6.17 -3.80 10.23
C LYS A 66 -6.13 -4.03 8.72
N GLU A 67 -7.26 -3.81 8.05
CA GLU A 67 -7.39 -4.05 6.61
C GLU A 67 -8.35 -3.03 6.00
N GLY A 68 -7.76 -1.95 5.48
CA GLY A 68 -8.48 -0.98 4.67
C GLY A 68 -8.88 -1.57 3.31
N ARG A 69 -9.88 -0.95 2.65
CA ARG A 69 -10.35 -1.41 1.33
C ARG A 69 -9.20 -1.54 0.32
N HIS A 70 -9.06 -2.74 -0.25
CA HIS A 70 -8.11 -3.00 -1.33
C HIS A 70 -8.44 -2.24 -2.60
N LYS A 71 -7.40 -1.78 -3.29
CA LYS A 71 -7.51 -1.18 -4.63
C LYS A 71 -6.83 -2.07 -5.65
N LEU A 72 -7.65 -2.57 -6.57
CA LEU A 72 -7.20 -3.17 -7.82
C LEU A 72 -6.50 -2.10 -8.66
N PHE A 73 -5.42 -2.48 -9.33
CA PHE A 73 -4.90 -1.67 -10.43
C PHE A 73 -5.92 -1.73 -11.59
N ALA A 74 -6.16 -0.58 -12.23
CA ALA A 74 -7.13 -0.48 -13.33
C ALA A 74 -6.75 -1.35 -14.54
N GLN A 75 -5.48 -1.74 -14.63
CA GLN A 75 -4.88 -2.49 -15.71
C GLN A 75 -3.65 -3.24 -15.21
N ILE A 76 -3.14 -4.16 -16.05
CA ILE A 76 -1.85 -4.81 -15.83
C ILE A 76 -0.76 -3.73 -15.71
N VAL A 77 0.16 -3.89 -14.75
CA VAL A 77 1.30 -2.98 -14.58
C VAL A 77 2.59 -3.73 -14.94
N PRO A 78 3.13 -3.54 -16.16
CA PRO A 78 4.41 -4.14 -16.57
C PRO A 78 5.60 -3.67 -15.71
N PRO A 79 6.72 -4.40 -15.71
CA PRO A 79 7.98 -3.92 -15.13
C PRO A 79 8.38 -2.54 -15.68
N GLY A 80 8.76 -1.62 -14.79
CA GLY A 80 9.13 -0.24 -15.10
C GLY A 80 7.95 0.73 -15.27
N GLU A 81 6.71 0.22 -15.32
CA GLU A 81 5.51 1.04 -15.47
C GLU A 81 4.90 1.41 -14.11
N SER A 82 3.99 2.39 -14.14
CA SER A 82 3.32 2.89 -12.94
C SER A 82 1.79 2.87 -13.04
N ALA A 83 1.14 2.81 -11.88
CA ALA A 83 -0.30 2.96 -11.73
C ALA A 83 -0.65 3.95 -10.61
N GLN A 84 -1.70 4.75 -10.80
CA GLN A 84 -2.20 5.65 -9.77
C GLN A 84 -3.31 4.95 -8.97
N CYS A 85 -3.25 5.07 -7.64
CA CYS A 85 -4.25 4.54 -6.73
C CYS A 85 -4.74 5.65 -5.78
N ASN A 86 -6.05 5.67 -5.55
CA ASN A 86 -6.71 6.65 -4.70
C ASN A 86 -7.48 5.95 -3.57
N PHE A 87 -7.17 6.31 -2.33
CA PHE A 87 -7.85 5.86 -1.12
C PHE A 87 -8.72 6.96 -0.52
N ARG A 88 -9.81 6.53 0.10
CA ARG A 88 -10.67 7.35 0.96
C ARG A 88 -10.80 6.60 2.28
N ILE A 89 -10.20 7.15 3.33
CA ILE A 89 -10.08 6.53 4.65
C ILE A 89 -10.96 7.34 5.60
N GLN A 90 -12.01 6.70 6.13
CA GLN A 90 -12.89 7.35 7.09
C GLN A 90 -12.19 7.40 8.45
N LEU A 91 -12.08 8.61 9.00
CA LEU A 91 -11.39 8.89 10.26
C LEU A 91 -12.35 8.92 11.45
N GLU A 92 -13.66 9.00 11.22
CA GLU A 92 -14.71 9.11 12.28
C GLU A 92 -14.65 7.96 13.29
N GLU A 93 -14.25 6.78 12.83
CA GLU A 93 -14.14 5.58 13.67
C GLU A 93 -12.81 5.52 14.44
N LEU A 94 -11.84 6.36 14.08
CA LEU A 94 -10.54 6.42 14.74
C LEU A 94 -10.66 7.25 16.02
N LYS A 95 -10.30 6.65 17.15
CA LYS A 95 -10.37 7.28 18.48
C LYS A 95 -9.13 8.12 18.83
N THR A 96 -8.20 8.28 17.90
CA THR A 96 -6.88 8.87 18.13
C THR A 96 -6.66 10.09 17.26
N VAL A 97 -5.95 11.09 17.80
CA VAL A 97 -5.68 12.37 17.11
C VAL A 97 -4.53 12.24 16.12
N ASP A 98 -3.59 11.34 16.41
CA ASP A 98 -2.45 11.02 15.57
C ASP A 98 -2.56 9.57 15.09
N TYR A 99 -2.27 9.36 13.81
CA TYR A 99 -2.29 8.05 13.19
C TYR A 99 -1.24 7.94 12.09
N LEU A 100 -0.75 6.72 11.89
CA LEU A 100 0.17 6.35 10.84
C LEU A 100 -0.57 5.52 9.81
N ILE A 101 -0.67 6.04 8.59
CA ILE A 101 -1.20 5.28 7.45
C ILE A 101 -0.06 4.49 6.82
N VAL A 102 -0.20 3.18 6.80
CA VAL A 102 0.75 2.26 6.17
C VAL A 102 0.12 1.74 4.89
N VAL A 103 0.62 2.12 3.72
CA VAL A 103 0.20 1.62 2.41
C VAL A 103 1.19 0.57 1.95
N ASP A 104 0.69 -0.58 1.51
CA ASP A 104 1.56 -1.67 1.05
C ASP A 104 0.94 -2.40 -0.14
N MET A 105 1.79 -3.06 -0.91
CA MET A 105 1.37 -4.08 -1.84
C MET A 105 0.95 -5.32 -1.08
N VAL A 106 -0.18 -5.90 -1.49
CA VAL A 106 -0.75 -7.10 -0.89
C VAL A 106 -0.95 -8.11 -2.00
N ARG A 107 -0.53 -9.35 -1.73
CA ARG A 107 -1.04 -10.51 -2.46
C ARG A 107 -2.19 -11.07 -1.66
N GLU A 108 -3.39 -11.00 -2.23
CA GLU A 108 -4.62 -11.39 -1.54
C GLU A 108 -4.52 -12.80 -0.96
N HIS A 109 -4.99 -12.96 0.28
CA HIS A 109 -4.92 -14.20 1.07
C HIS A 109 -3.52 -14.79 1.31
N ALA A 110 -2.45 -14.07 0.99
CA ALA A 110 -1.08 -14.57 1.14
C ALA A 110 -0.27 -13.76 2.15
N PHE A 111 0.12 -12.53 1.80
CA PHE A 111 1.00 -11.71 2.63
C PHE A 111 1.01 -10.26 2.17
N TRP A 112 1.45 -9.39 3.09
CA TRP A 112 1.84 -8.03 2.77
C TRP A 112 3.32 -8.04 2.39
N PHE A 113 3.69 -7.23 1.41
CA PHE A 113 5.04 -7.28 0.88
C PHE A 113 6.07 -6.85 1.93
N SER A 114 5.76 -5.87 2.77
CA SER A 114 6.62 -5.46 3.89
C SER A 114 6.92 -6.56 4.91
N GLU A 115 6.09 -7.61 5.00
CA GLU A 115 6.30 -8.73 5.93
C GLU A 115 7.36 -9.73 5.42
N VAL A 116 7.62 -9.75 4.10
CA VAL A 116 8.51 -10.73 3.49
C VAL A 116 9.76 -10.11 2.89
N SER A 117 9.68 -8.89 2.34
CA SER A 117 10.82 -8.29 1.63
C SER A 117 10.63 -6.88 1.06
N GLY A 118 9.42 -6.35 1.05
CA GLY A 118 9.05 -5.07 0.46
C GLY A 118 9.22 -3.90 1.43
N GLN A 119 8.98 -2.70 0.92
CA GLN A 119 8.88 -1.49 1.74
C GLN A 119 7.47 -0.93 1.62
N ALA A 120 6.77 -0.85 2.76
CA ALA A 120 5.52 -0.11 2.83
C ALA A 120 5.80 1.40 2.78
N PHE A 121 4.84 2.16 2.29
CA PHE A 121 4.82 3.61 2.40
C PHE A 121 4.11 4.02 3.68
N GLU A 122 4.72 4.95 4.41
CA GLU A 122 4.24 5.44 5.68
C GLU A 122 3.91 6.94 5.58
N LEU A 123 2.70 7.29 5.99
CA LEU A 123 2.26 8.68 6.11
C LEU A 123 1.82 8.94 7.55
N VAL A 124 2.60 9.76 8.25
CA VAL A 124 2.20 10.31 9.55
C VAL A 124 1.15 11.37 9.30
N VAL A 125 0.01 11.22 9.95
CA VAL A 125 -1.07 12.20 9.94
C VAL A 125 -1.38 12.58 11.37
N GLY A 126 -1.20 13.85 11.67
CA GLY A 126 -1.54 14.45 12.95
C GLY A 126 -2.26 15.75 12.65
N GLN A 127 -3.31 16.02 13.41
CA GLN A 127 -4.06 17.28 13.30
C GLN A 127 -3.06 18.43 13.50
N SER A 128 -2.71 19.13 12.42
CA SER A 128 -2.03 20.41 12.53
C SER A 128 -3.01 21.34 13.23
N GLY A 129 -2.71 21.69 14.49
CA GLY A 129 -3.55 22.53 15.34
C GLY A 129 -3.83 23.91 14.79
#